data_AF-A0A444H0C7-F1
#
_entry.id   AF-A0A444H0C7-F1
#
_cell.length_a   1.000
_cell.length_b   1.000
_cell.length_c   1.000
_cell.angle_alpha   90.00
_cell.angle_beta   90.00
_cell.angle_gamma   90.00
#
_symmetry.space_group_name_H-M   'P 1'
#
loop_
_entity.id
_entity.type
_entity.pdbx_description
1 polymer ?
#
loop_
_entity_poly.entity_id
_entity_poly.type
_entity_poly.pdbx_seq_one_letter_code
_entity_poly.pdbx_strand_id
1 'polypeptide(L)'
;MPYHFAIDGNGNIYEGRPIDIVGSHVKGANTGNIGIVLMADLDSQNTGLGKIQGFVENVLGDGSASSQMIESLVNLTRYLNSTYGIKYFGGHQEAIPNRYCPGDMGMEWVQRIRNTYKFSKPIEKQ
;
A
#
# COMPACT_ATOMS: atom_id res chain seq x y z
N MET A 1 7.64 13.48 0.77
CA MET A 1 7.02 12.14 0.90
C MET A 1 7.82 11.11 0.10
N PRO A 2 8.12 9.92 0.64
CA PRO A 2 8.82 8.86 -0.10
C PRO A 2 7.93 8.11 -1.12
N TYR A 3 6.61 8.23 -0.99
CA TYR A 3 5.59 7.67 -1.89
C TYR A 3 5.13 8.70 -2.93
N HIS A 4 4.57 8.24 -4.04
CA HIS A 4 4.00 9.11 -5.07
C HIS A 4 2.57 9.52 -4.73
N PHE A 5 1.83 8.67 -4.03
CA PHE A 5 0.47 8.97 -3.58
C PHE A 5 0.25 8.55 -2.13
N ALA A 6 -0.61 9.29 -1.43
CA ALA A 6 -1.16 8.90 -0.13
C ALA A 6 -2.69 8.97 -0.17
N ILE A 7 -3.36 8.08 0.55
CA ILE A 7 -4.83 8.06 0.66
C ILE A 7 -5.22 8.08 2.13
N ASP A 8 -6.05 9.05 2.53
CA ASP A 8 -6.56 9.12 3.91
C ASP A 8 -7.86 8.32 4.13
N GLY A 9 -8.30 8.23 5.39
CA GLY A 9 -9.54 7.56 5.79
C GLY A 9 -10.82 8.18 5.20
N ASN A 10 -10.76 9.36 4.62
CA ASN A 10 -11.90 9.98 3.93
C ASN A 10 -11.85 9.74 2.41
N GLY A 11 -10.83 9.04 1.91
CA GLY A 11 -10.63 8.82 0.48
C GLY A 11 -9.95 9.97 -0.26
N ASN A 12 -9.41 10.98 0.43
CA ASN A 12 -8.65 12.02 -0.26
C ASN A 12 -7.33 11.43 -0.77
N ILE A 13 -7.00 11.71 -2.03
CA ILE A 13 -5.73 11.32 -2.65
C ILE A 13 -4.80 12.53 -2.63
N TYR A 14 -3.62 12.37 -2.04
CA TYR A 14 -2.58 13.37 -1.99
C TYR A 14 -1.41 12.95 -2.87
N GLU A 15 -0.94 13.86 -3.72
CA GLU A 15 0.30 13.67 -4.46
C GLU A 15 1.51 13.92 -3.56
N GLY A 16 2.46 12.99 -3.62
CA GLY A 16 3.70 13.03 -2.87
C GLY A 16 4.87 13.39 -3.78
N ARG A 17 5.78 12.45 -3.99
CA ARG A 17 6.88 12.62 -4.93
C ARG A 17 6.34 12.60 -6.37
N PRO A 18 6.82 13.48 -7.28
CA PRO A 18 6.44 13.44 -8.68
C PRO A 18 6.67 12.04 -9.29
N ILE A 19 5.72 11.60 -10.13
CA ILE A 19 5.67 10.23 -10.66
C ILE A 19 6.85 9.88 -11.60
N ASP A 20 7.51 10.89 -12.14
CA ASP A 20 8.71 10.80 -12.98
C ASP A 20 10.02 10.78 -12.16
N ILE A 21 9.94 10.94 -10.83
CA ILE A 21 11.09 10.90 -9.92
C ILE A 21 11.05 9.62 -9.09
N VAL A 22 12.16 8.88 -9.08
CA VAL A 22 12.30 7.63 -8.32
C VAL A 22 11.89 7.83 -6.84
N GLY A 23 10.96 6.99 -6.38
CA GLY A 23 10.50 6.91 -5.00
C GLY A 23 11.59 6.58 -3.97
N SER A 24 11.26 6.64 -2.69
CA SER A 24 12.11 6.15 -1.59
C SER A 24 11.30 5.29 -0.61
N HIS A 25 10.48 4.40 -1.15
CA HIS A 25 9.57 3.57 -0.36
C HIS A 25 10.12 2.15 -0.15
N VAL A 26 10.71 1.52 -1.18
CA VAL A 26 11.25 0.15 -1.14
C VAL A 26 12.77 0.19 -1.36
N LYS A 27 13.57 -0.04 -0.31
CA LYS A 27 15.04 -0.02 -0.39
C LYS A 27 15.54 -0.97 -1.49
N GLY A 28 16.34 -0.46 -2.43
CA GLY A 28 16.89 -1.25 -3.55
C GLY A 28 15.93 -1.53 -4.72
N ALA A 29 14.64 -1.21 -4.58
CA ALA A 29 13.64 -1.51 -5.60
C ALA A 29 12.68 -0.34 -5.87
N ASN A 30 13.14 0.90 -5.80
CA ASN A 30 12.30 2.07 -6.11
C ASN A 30 12.16 2.35 -7.61
N THR A 31 13.18 2.04 -8.42
CA THR A 31 13.17 2.34 -9.87
C THR A 31 12.10 1.52 -10.58
N GLY A 32 11.26 2.22 -11.36
CA GLY A 32 10.16 1.64 -12.13
C GLY A 32 8.92 1.29 -11.30
N ASN A 33 8.83 1.72 -10.04
CA ASN A 33 7.72 1.41 -9.15
C ASN A 33 6.98 2.68 -8.73
N ILE A 34 5.65 2.60 -8.62
CA ILE A 34 4.80 3.66 -8.09
C ILE A 34 4.32 3.26 -6.69
N GLY A 35 4.89 3.88 -5.65
CA GLY A 35 4.41 3.70 -4.28
C GLY A 35 3.14 4.49 -3.94
N ILE A 36 2.16 3.80 -3.35
CA ILE A 36 0.94 4.36 -2.74
C ILE A 36 0.98 4.01 -1.24
N VAL A 37 0.72 4.97 -0.36
CA VAL A 37 0.55 4.73 1.08
C VAL A 37 -0.90 4.93 1.50
N LEU A 38 -1.45 3.98 2.26
CA LEU A 38 -2.73 4.13 2.93
C LEU A 38 -2.48 4.67 4.33
N MET A 39 -3.12 5.79 4.70
CA MET A 39 -2.98 6.39 6.03
C MET A 39 -3.91 5.68 7.02
N ALA A 40 -3.71 4.37 7.16
CA ALA A 40 -4.40 3.50 8.10
C ALA A 40 -3.43 2.43 8.59
N ASP A 41 -3.67 1.94 9.81
CA ASP A 41 -3.08 0.68 10.24
C ASP A 41 -3.99 -0.46 9.80
N LEU A 42 -3.47 -1.30 8.91
CA LEU A 42 -4.21 -2.42 8.30
C LEU A 42 -3.61 -3.77 8.69
N ASP A 43 -2.87 -3.81 9.79
CA ASP A 43 -2.31 -5.03 10.38
C ASP A 43 -3.10 -5.41 11.64
N SER A 44 -4.10 -6.29 11.48
CA SER A 44 -4.93 -6.74 12.62
C SER A 44 -4.13 -7.53 13.67
N GLN A 45 -2.94 -8.00 13.30
CA GLN A 45 -2.05 -8.77 14.16
C GLN A 45 -1.08 -7.86 14.94
N ASN A 46 -1.11 -6.54 14.71
CA ASN A 46 -0.23 -5.57 15.37
C ASN A 46 1.26 -5.94 15.24
N THR A 47 1.64 -6.53 14.10
CA THR A 47 2.94 -7.16 13.90
C THR A 47 4.01 -6.10 13.68
N GLY A 48 5.00 -6.07 14.56
CA GLY A 48 6.12 -5.11 14.47
C GLY A 48 5.90 -3.80 15.21
N LEU A 49 4.83 -3.69 16.02
CA LEU A 49 4.61 -2.55 16.90
C LEU A 49 5.34 -2.68 18.23
N GLY A 50 5.77 -1.55 18.80
CA GLY A 50 6.30 -1.50 20.15
C GLY A 50 5.21 -1.75 21.20
N LYS A 51 5.57 -2.24 22.39
CA LYS A 51 4.62 -2.62 23.46
C LYS A 51 3.58 -1.55 23.80
N ILE A 52 3.98 -0.27 23.80
CA ILE A 52 3.08 0.86 24.10
C ILE A 52 2.07 1.03 22.97
N GLN A 53 2.51 0.95 21.72
CA GLN A 53 1.64 1.15 20.56
C GLN A 53 0.66 -0.03 20.39
N GLY A 54 1.14 -1.26 20.57
CA GLY A 54 0.26 -2.43 20.61
C GLY A 54 -0.79 -2.36 21.74
N PHE A 55 -0.48 -1.76 22.89
CA PHE A 55 -1.49 -1.54 23.94
C PHE A 55 -2.53 -0.49 23.54
N VAL A 56 -2.09 0.63 22.95
CA VAL A 56 -2.99 1.70 22.49
C VAL A 56 -3.96 1.18 21.44
N GLU A 57 -3.47 0.42 20.46
CA GLU A 57 -4.30 -0.11 19.38
C GLU A 57 -5.24 -1.22 19.85
N ASN A 58 -4.83 -2.06 20.80
CA ASN A 58 -5.76 -3.02 21.46
C ASN A 58 -6.90 -2.32 22.23
N VAL A 59 -6.67 -1.11 22.73
CA VAL A 59 -7.67 -0.35 23.50
C VAL A 59 -8.55 0.51 22.59
N LEU A 60 -8.00 1.06 21.51
CA LEU A 60 -8.69 1.99 20.61
C LEU A 60 -9.25 1.32 19.33
N GLY A 61 -8.86 0.08 19.04
CA GLY A 61 -9.21 -0.68 17.85
C GLY A 61 -8.23 -0.48 16.69
N ASP A 62 -8.18 -1.45 15.79
CA ASP A 62 -7.54 -1.29 14.48
C ASP A 62 -8.43 -0.39 13.61
N GLY A 63 -7.81 0.51 12.85
CA GLY A 63 -8.56 1.27 11.85
C GLY A 63 -8.87 0.36 10.68
N SER A 64 -10.12 -0.04 10.45
CA SER A 64 -10.46 -0.70 9.18
C SER A 64 -10.28 0.28 8.01
N ALA A 65 -9.86 -0.21 6.85
CA ALA A 65 -9.85 0.61 5.63
C ALA A 65 -11.28 1.08 5.33
N SER A 66 -11.51 2.39 5.38
CA SER A 66 -12.83 2.95 5.06
C SER A 66 -13.23 2.63 3.62
N SER A 67 -14.53 2.58 3.36
CA SER A 67 -15.03 2.35 2.00
C SER A 67 -14.52 3.42 1.02
N GLN A 68 -14.41 4.67 1.46
CA GLN A 68 -13.90 5.78 0.65
C GLN A 68 -12.40 5.63 0.33
N MET A 69 -11.60 5.17 1.30
CA MET A 69 -10.18 4.87 1.06
C MET A 69 -10.04 3.77 0.01
N ILE A 70 -10.82 2.69 0.13
CA ILE A 70 -10.78 1.57 -0.81
C ILE A 70 -11.26 1.97 -2.21
N GLU A 71 -12.34 2.74 -2.31
CA GLU A 71 -12.82 3.27 -3.59
C GLU A 71 -11.74 4.10 -4.29
N SER A 72 -11.07 4.97 -3.53
CA SER A 72 -10.00 5.82 -4.04
C SER A 72 -8.78 5.01 -4.47
N LEU A 73 -8.41 3.98 -3.70
CA LEU A 73 -7.34 3.05 -4.07
C LEU A 73 -7.66 2.34 -5.39
N VAL A 74 -8.90 1.86 -5.57
CA VAL A 74 -9.34 1.17 -6.79
C VAL A 74 -9.34 2.13 -7.99
N ASN A 75 -9.85 3.35 -7.81
CA ASN A 75 -9.91 4.36 -8.86
C ASN A 75 -8.50 4.83 -9.29
N LEU A 76 -7.63 5.11 -8.32
CA LEU A 76 -6.23 5.46 -8.58
C LEU A 76 -5.51 4.32 -9.29
N THR A 77 -5.69 3.08 -8.83
CA THR A 77 -5.08 1.91 -9.48
C THR A 77 -5.53 1.75 -10.92
N ARG A 78 -6.83 1.95 -11.19
CA ARG A 78 -7.38 1.91 -12.56
C ARG A 78 -6.73 2.97 -13.45
N TYR A 79 -6.65 4.20 -12.95
CA TYR A 79 -6.03 5.32 -13.67
C TYR A 79 -4.54 5.07 -13.95
N LEU A 80 -3.78 4.62 -12.96
CA LEU A 80 -2.36 4.33 -13.13
C LEU A 80 -2.15 3.18 -14.13
N ASN A 81 -3.00 2.15 -14.08
CA ASN A 81 -2.96 1.07 -15.06
C ASN A 81 -3.25 1.54 -16.48
N SER A 82 -4.31 2.32 -16.69
CA SER A 82 -4.65 2.84 -18.02
C SER A 82 -3.57 3.76 -18.58
N THR A 83 -2.88 4.49 -17.70
CA THR A 83 -1.87 5.50 -18.10
C THR A 83 -0.50 4.89 -18.34
N TYR A 84 -0.08 3.94 -17.50
CA TYR A 84 1.29 3.44 -17.48
C TYR A 84 1.43 1.94 -17.81
N GLY A 85 0.33 1.21 -18.02
CA GLY A 85 0.36 -0.22 -18.36
C GLY A 85 0.93 -1.07 -17.22
N ILE A 86 0.31 -1.01 -16.04
CA ILE A 86 0.81 -1.66 -14.83
C ILE A 86 0.71 -3.19 -14.99
N LYS A 87 1.86 -3.86 -14.93
CA LYS A 87 1.96 -5.34 -15.00
C LYS A 87 1.94 -6.01 -13.63
N TYR A 88 2.52 -5.34 -12.63
CA TYR A 88 2.76 -5.89 -11.30
C TYR A 88 2.08 -5.03 -10.24
N PHE A 89 1.39 -5.67 -9.29
CA PHE A 89 0.75 -4.99 -8.16
C PHE A 89 0.92 -5.82 -6.91
N GLY A 90 1.46 -5.23 -5.84
CA GLY A 90 1.77 -5.97 -4.61
C GLY A 90 2.00 -5.10 -3.39
N GLY A 91 2.03 -5.77 -2.25
CA GLY A 91 2.32 -5.17 -0.96
C GLY A 91 3.82 -5.05 -0.69
N HIS A 92 4.20 -4.20 0.26
CA HIS A 92 5.60 -4.01 0.62
C HIS A 92 6.26 -5.28 1.13
N GLN A 93 5.50 -6.07 1.90
CA GLN A 93 5.92 -7.34 2.47
C GLN A 93 6.30 -8.38 1.40
N GLU A 94 5.78 -8.25 0.17
CA GLU A 94 6.15 -9.13 -0.94
C GLU A 94 7.48 -8.73 -1.61
N ALA A 95 7.99 -7.52 -1.33
CA ALA A 95 9.20 -6.99 -1.95
C ALA A 95 10.42 -6.96 -0.99
N ILE A 96 10.20 -6.96 0.33
CA ILE A 96 11.27 -6.89 1.33
C ILE A 96 11.00 -7.89 2.46
N PRO A 97 11.93 -8.81 2.77
CA PRO A 97 11.82 -9.70 3.93
C PRO A 97 11.67 -8.94 5.26
N ASN A 98 10.92 -9.50 6.21
CA ASN A 98 10.68 -8.91 7.55
C ASN A 98 10.01 -7.52 7.54
N ARG A 99 9.25 -7.21 6.49
CA ARG A 99 8.39 -6.03 6.42
C ARG A 99 6.93 -6.47 6.39
N TYR A 100 6.08 -5.86 7.20
CA TYR A 100 4.69 -6.32 7.38
C TYR A 100 3.66 -5.48 6.61
N CYS A 101 4.00 -4.25 6.22
CA CYS A 101 3.17 -3.37 5.40
C CYS A 101 2.76 -4.06 4.07
N PRO A 102 1.49 -3.98 3.63
CA PRO A 102 0.40 -3.14 4.16
C PRO A 102 -0.45 -3.80 5.26
N GLY A 103 0.09 -4.77 6.01
CA GLY A 103 -0.68 -5.55 6.96
C GLY A 103 -1.49 -6.65 6.28
N ASP A 104 -2.09 -7.54 7.05
CA ASP A 104 -2.90 -8.66 6.54
C ASP A 104 -4.17 -8.18 5.82
N MET A 105 -4.92 -7.25 6.41
CA MET A 105 -6.09 -6.64 5.77
C MET A 105 -5.70 -5.88 4.50
N GLY A 106 -4.56 -5.18 4.51
CA GLY A 106 -4.03 -4.53 3.31
C GLY A 106 -3.68 -5.53 2.22
N MET A 107 -3.14 -6.70 2.58
CA MET A 107 -2.84 -7.76 1.62
C MET A 107 -4.08 -8.41 1.01
N GLU A 108 -5.20 -8.48 1.74
CA GLU A 108 -6.46 -8.92 1.15
C GLU A 108 -6.88 -8.01 -0.01
N TRP A 109 -6.78 -6.69 0.18
CA TRP A 109 -7.08 -5.71 -0.87
C TRP A 109 -6.10 -5.79 -2.03
N VAL A 110 -4.81 -6.01 -1.76
CA VAL A 110 -3.81 -6.29 -2.79
C VAL A 110 -4.24 -7.47 -3.66
N GLN A 111 -4.65 -8.58 -3.04
CA GLN A 111 -5.06 -9.78 -3.78
C GLN A 111 -6.36 -9.57 -4.56
N ARG A 112 -7.33 -8.86 -4.00
CA ARG A 112 -8.59 -8.51 -4.70
C ARG A 112 -8.32 -7.67 -5.94
N ILE A 113 -7.56 -6.57 -5.80
CA ILE A 113 -7.22 -5.68 -6.91
C ILE A 113 -6.43 -6.42 -7.98
N ARG A 114 -5.45 -7.23 -7.58
CA ARG A 114 -4.67 -8.09 -8.49
C ARG A 114 -5.58 -9.01 -9.31
N ASN A 115 -6.55 -9.67 -8.66
CA ASN A 115 -7.50 -10.56 -9.33
C ASN A 115 -8.46 -9.82 -10.28
N THR A 116 -8.90 -8.62 -9.90
CA THR A 116 -9.78 -7.77 -10.70
C THR A 116 -9.11 -7.31 -11.99
N TYR A 117 -7.89 -6.78 -11.90
CA TYR A 117 -7.20 -6.20 -13.05
C TYR A 117 -6.19 -7.15 -13.71
N LYS A 118 -6.12 -8.42 -13.27
CA LYS A 118 -5.22 -9.45 -13.79
C LYS A 118 -3.74 -9.08 -13.70
N PHE A 119 -3.36 -8.36 -12.66
CA PHE A 119 -1.96 -8.06 -12.39
C PHE A 119 -1.21 -9.31 -11.92
N SER A 120 0.10 -9.33 -12.16
CA SER A 120 1.00 -10.32 -11.58
C SER A 120 1.49 -9.89 -10.21
N LYS A 121 1.87 -10.85 -9.36
CA LYS A 121 2.64 -10.58 -8.14
C LYS A 121 3.99 -9.94 -8.52
N PRO A 122 4.53 -8.98 -7.74
CA PRO A 122 5.86 -8.44 -7.99
C PRO A 122 6.91 -9.56 -8.07
N ILE A 123 7.85 -9.41 -9.00
CA ILE A 123 9.03 -10.29 -9.08
C ILE A 123 9.97 -9.88 -7.94
N GLU A 124 10.48 -10.85 -7.18
CA GLU A 124 11.59 -10.61 -6.26
C GLU A 124 12.75 -10.03 -7.07
N LYS A 125 13.06 -8.75 -6.84
CA LYS A 125 14.28 -8.17 -7.40
C LYS A 125 15.43 -8.76 -6.59
N GLN A 126 16.21 -9.63 -7.24
CA GLN A 126 17.48 -10.16 -6.73
C GLN A 126 18.42 -9.03 -6.36
#